data_AF-A0A842SER3-F1
#
_entry.id   AF-A0A842SER3-F1
#
_cell.length_a   1.000
_cell.length_b   1.000
_cell.length_c   1.000
_cell.angle_alpha   90.00
_cell.angle_beta   90.00
_cell.angle_gamma   90.00
#
_symmetry.space_group_name_H-M   'P 1'
#
loop_
_entity.id
_entity.type
_entity.pdbx_description
1 polymer ?
#
loop_
_entity_poly.entity_id
_entity_poly.type
_entity_poly.pdbx_seq_one_letter_code
_entity_poly.pdbx_strand_id
1 'polypeptide(L)'
;MLIKKKNMITIFAGTIIMLIGITLIMLDIASEKIAQGGIITMGMVMIVIGVINSIRKKQGVAKDELTRKIADRAAAYSWVITLLTLLGVFWLNHFEVIEFSVNRVISITYVVMVATMIFFQQRFWKKGDVK
;
A
#
# COMPACT_ATOMS: atom_id res chain seq x y z
N MET A 1 0.37 -7.97 -23.37
CA MET A 1 -0.26 -7.17 -22.28
C MET A 1 -0.66 -5.79 -22.83
N LEU A 2 -1.89 -5.59 -23.34
CA LEU A 2 -2.28 -4.27 -23.87
C LEU A 2 -2.99 -3.46 -22.78
N ILE A 3 -2.41 -2.32 -22.39
CA ILE A 3 -2.99 -1.34 -21.45
C ILE A 3 -3.78 -0.35 -22.30
N LYS A 4 -5.03 -0.04 -21.93
CA LYS A 4 -5.80 0.98 -22.66
C LYS A 4 -5.11 2.35 -22.55
N LYS A 5 -5.10 3.10 -23.66
CA LYS A 5 -4.42 4.41 -23.80
C LYS A 5 -4.70 5.36 -22.63
N LYS A 6 -5.95 5.45 -22.16
CA LYS A 6 -6.34 6.28 -20.99
C LYS A 6 -5.58 5.92 -19.71
N ASN A 7 -5.51 4.62 -19.36
CA ASN A 7 -4.85 4.19 -18.12
C ASN A 7 -3.33 4.31 -18.24
N MET A 8 -2.79 4.09 -19.45
CA MET A 8 -1.38 4.30 -19.74
C MET A 8 -0.98 5.76 -19.55
N ILE A 9 -1.82 6.70 -20.00
CA ILE A 9 -1.63 8.14 -19.75
C ILE A 9 -1.65 8.45 -18.26
N THR A 10 -2.58 7.88 -17.49
CA THR A 10 -2.63 8.09 -16.03
C THR A 10 -1.37 7.58 -15.32
N ILE A 11 -0.88 6.39 -15.71
CA ILE A 11 0.37 5.84 -15.16
C ILE A 11 1.55 6.75 -15.52
N PHE A 12 1.67 7.13 -16.80
CA PHE A 12 2.77 7.95 -17.29
C PHE A 12 2.80 9.34 -16.65
N ALA A 13 1.64 9.99 -16.54
CA ALA A 13 1.50 11.27 -15.84
C ALA A 13 1.88 11.14 -14.36
N GLY A 14 1.43 10.08 -13.68
CA GLY A 14 1.81 9.79 -12.31
C GLY A 14 3.32 9.61 -12.13
N THR A 15 3.97 8.89 -13.05
CA THR A 15 5.44 8.72 -13.06
C THR A 15 6.16 10.05 -13.23
N ILE A 16 5.72 10.90 -14.16
CA ILE A 16 6.34 12.23 -14.36
C ILE A 16 6.19 13.09 -13.10
N ILE A 17 5.00 13.16 -12.52
CA ILE A 17 4.74 13.96 -11.31
C ILE A 17 5.59 13.46 -10.13
N MET A 18 5.69 12.14 -9.96
CA MET A 18 6.53 11.54 -8.93
C MET A 18 8.01 11.90 -9.12
N LEU A 19 8.52 11.81 -10.35
CA LEU A 19 9.90 12.17 -10.68
C LEU A 19 10.18 13.66 -10.43
N ILE A 20 9.24 14.55 -10.78
CA ILE A 20 9.35 15.99 -10.48
C ILE A 20 9.44 16.22 -8.97
N GLY A 21 8.60 15.55 -8.18
CA GLY A 21 8.68 15.64 -6.71
C GLY A 21 10.04 15.21 -6.17
N ILE A 22 10.60 14.11 -6.70
CA ILE A 22 11.92 13.61 -6.30
C ILE A 22 13.04 14.58 -6.69
N THR A 23 13.03 15.13 -7.90
CA THR A 23 14.08 16.07 -8.35
C THR A 23 14.03 17.38 -7.58
N LEU A 24 12.85 17.88 -7.21
CA LEU A 24 12.70 19.07 -6.36
C LEU A 24 13.32 18.88 -4.97
N ILE A 25 13.17 17.69 -4.38
CA ILE A 25 13.83 17.35 -3.10
C ILE A 25 15.34 17.27 -3.29
N MET A 26 15.81 16.57 -4.34
CA MET A 26 17.25 16.34 -4.53
C MET A 26 18.04 17.61 -4.84
N LEU A 27 17.42 18.57 -5.53
CA LEU A 27 18.03 19.84 -5.88
C LEU A 27 17.82 20.92 -4.81
N ASP A 28 17.13 20.60 -3.71
CA ASP A 28 16.77 21.51 -2.61
C ASP A 28 16.13 22.83 -3.11
N ILE A 29 15.43 22.77 -4.24
CA ILE A 29 14.88 23.95 -4.95
C ILE A 29 13.71 24.56 -4.20
N ALA A 30 12.97 23.77 -3.41
CA ALA A 30 11.85 24.25 -2.64
C ALA A 30 12.07 24.03 -1.13
N SER A 31 11.83 25.10 -0.37
CA SER A 31 11.99 25.16 1.08
C SER A 31 10.99 24.29 1.85
N GLU A 32 9.84 23.99 1.25
CA GLU A 32 8.76 23.25 1.89
C GLU A 32 8.77 21.75 1.53
N LYS A 33 9.52 20.98 2.33
CA LYS A 33 9.62 19.51 2.19
C LYS A 33 8.28 18.79 2.30
N ILE A 34 7.31 19.38 3.01
CA ILE A 34 5.94 18.84 3.15
C ILE A 34 5.20 18.89 1.80
N ALA A 35 5.26 20.02 1.09
CA ALA A 35 4.64 20.17 -0.22
C ALA A 35 5.25 19.21 -1.24
N GLN A 36 6.57 19.02 -1.21
CA GLN A 36 7.28 18.06 -2.07
C GLN A 36 6.84 16.61 -1.80
N GLY A 37 6.71 16.22 -0.52
CA GLY A 37 6.18 14.91 -0.14
C GLY A 37 4.75 14.69 -0.65
N GLY A 38 3.92 15.73 -0.66
CA GLY A 38 2.58 15.69 -1.26
C GLY A 38 2.59 15.38 -2.77
N ILE A 39 3.50 16.00 -3.53
CA ILE A 39 3.65 15.79 -4.98
C ILE A 39 4.05 14.33 -5.28
N ILE A 40 5.03 13.80 -4.53
CA ILE A 40 5.47 12.40 -4.68
C ILE A 40 4.31 11.45 -4.39
N THR A 41 3.58 11.69 -3.31
CA THR A 41 2.44 10.86 -2.90
C THR A 41 1.33 10.89 -3.96
N MET A 42 1.03 12.06 -4.54
CA MET A 42 0.03 12.21 -5.59
C MET A 42 0.41 11.44 -6.86
N GLY A 43 1.67 11.54 -7.29
CA GLY A 43 2.20 10.78 -8.43
C GLY A 43 2.08 9.26 -8.20
N MET A 44 2.43 8.79 -7.00
CA MET A 44 2.30 7.39 -6.61
C MET A 44 0.85 6.91 -6.64
N VAL A 45 -0.09 7.68 -6.09
CA VAL A 45 -1.53 7.35 -6.11
C VAL A 45 -2.06 7.23 -7.54
N MET A 46 -1.65 8.13 -8.45
CA MET A 46 -2.04 8.05 -9.86
C MET A 46 -1.54 6.77 -10.55
N ILE A 47 -0.29 6.37 -10.29
CA ILE A 47 0.27 5.11 -10.80
C ILE A 47 -0.56 3.93 -10.29
N VAL A 48 -0.81 3.86 -8.98
CA VAL A 48 -1.59 2.79 -8.34
C VAL A 48 -3.00 2.70 -8.94
N ILE A 49 -3.72 3.83 -9.06
CA ILE A 49 -5.06 3.87 -9.65
C ILE A 49 -5.03 3.42 -11.13
N GLY A 50 -4.05 3.90 -11.91
CA GLY A 50 -3.88 3.54 -13.31
C GLY A 50 -3.65 2.03 -13.50
N VAL A 51 -2.79 1.44 -12.66
CA VAL A 51 -2.52 0.00 -12.63
C VAL A 51 -3.77 -0.78 -12.22
N ILE A 52 -4.43 -0.43 -11.11
CA ILE A 52 -5.65 -1.09 -10.63
C ILE A 52 -6.74 -1.06 -11.71
N ASN A 53 -6.97 0.08 -12.35
CA ASN A 53 -7.96 0.21 -13.41
C ASN A 53 -7.59 -0.59 -14.67
N SER A 54 -6.30 -0.79 -14.95
CA SER A 54 -5.84 -1.62 -16.06
C SER A 54 -6.07 -3.11 -15.79
N ILE A 55 -5.98 -3.55 -14.53
CA ILE A 55 -6.21 -4.93 -14.10
C ILE A 55 -7.71 -5.20 -14.01
N ARG A 56 -8.48 -4.34 -13.33
CA ARG A 56 -9.93 -4.53 -13.11
C ARG A 56 -10.74 -4.57 -14.41
N LYS A 57 -10.40 -3.75 -15.42
CA LYS A 57 -11.11 -3.75 -16.71
C LYS A 57 -10.82 -4.97 -17.59
N LYS A 58 -9.74 -5.71 -17.32
CA LYS A 58 -9.46 -7.00 -17.98
C LYS A 58 -10.20 -8.15 -17.31
N GLN A 59 -10.46 -8.03 -16.00
CA GLN A 59 -11.25 -8.98 -15.20
C GLN A 59 -12.76 -8.75 -15.34
N GLY A 60 -13.21 -8.15 -16.44
CA GLY A 60 -14.61 -8.27 -16.82
C GLY A 60 -14.89 -9.75 -17.06
N VAL A 61 -15.82 -10.30 -16.28
CA VAL A 61 -16.15 -11.73 -16.10
C VAL A 61 -15.40 -12.37 -14.91
N ALA A 62 -16.16 -12.57 -13.82
CA ALA A 62 -15.89 -13.42 -12.66
C ALA A 62 -14.61 -13.14 -11.85
N LYS A 63 -14.68 -12.11 -10.98
CA LYS A 63 -13.90 -12.15 -9.74
C LYS A 63 -14.55 -13.21 -8.86
N ASP A 64 -14.03 -14.42 -8.97
CA ASP A 64 -14.54 -15.62 -8.28
C ASP A 64 -14.86 -15.27 -6.83
N GLU A 65 -16.08 -15.57 -6.36
CA GLU A 65 -16.53 -15.17 -5.01
C GLU A 65 -15.54 -15.64 -3.94
N LEU A 66 -14.89 -16.79 -4.18
CA LEU A 66 -13.84 -17.34 -3.35
C LEU A 66 -12.63 -16.42 -3.23
N THR A 67 -12.14 -15.85 -4.33
CA THR A 67 -11.01 -14.92 -4.32
C THR A 67 -11.34 -13.67 -3.51
N ARG A 68 -12.58 -13.17 -3.61
CA ARG A 68 -13.04 -12.03 -2.81
C ARG A 68 -13.12 -12.39 -1.32
N LYS A 69 -13.77 -13.49 -0.98
CA LYS A 69 -13.89 -14.00 0.40
C LYS A 69 -12.54 -14.24 1.05
N ILE A 70 -11.53 -14.71 0.29
CA ILE A 70 -10.17 -14.90 0.82
C ILE A 70 -9.47 -13.56 1.05
N ALA A 71 -9.57 -12.61 0.11
CA ALA A 71 -8.99 -11.29 0.28
C ALA A 71 -9.59 -10.53 1.48
N ASP A 72 -10.92 -10.58 1.63
CA ASP A 72 -11.63 -9.92 2.73
C ASP A 72 -11.21 -10.54 4.09
N ARG A 73 -11.14 -11.88 4.17
CA ARG A 73 -10.63 -12.57 5.37
C ARG A 73 -9.17 -12.20 5.65
N ALA A 74 -8.28 -12.26 4.66
CA ALA A 74 -6.87 -11.91 4.84
C ALA A 74 -6.67 -10.47 5.33
N ALA A 75 -7.47 -9.53 4.81
CA ALA A 75 -7.47 -8.14 5.27
C ALA A 75 -7.94 -8.02 6.74
N ALA A 76 -9.02 -8.71 7.13
CA ALA A 76 -9.52 -8.68 8.51
C ALA A 76 -8.48 -9.22 9.51
N TYR A 77 -7.85 -10.36 9.22
CA TYR A 77 -6.79 -10.91 10.08
C TYR A 77 -5.55 -9.99 10.12
N SER A 78 -5.16 -9.42 8.98
CA SER A 78 -4.06 -8.45 8.94
C SER A 78 -4.33 -7.23 9.82
N TRP A 79 -5.55 -6.71 9.80
CA TRP A 79 -5.94 -5.57 10.62
C TRP A 79 -5.79 -5.86 12.12
N VAL A 80 -6.25 -7.03 12.58
CA VAL A 80 -6.11 -7.45 13.98
C VAL A 80 -4.64 -7.56 14.38
N ILE A 81 -3.78 -8.16 13.55
CA ILE A 81 -2.33 -8.23 13.84
C ILE A 81 -1.68 -6.84 13.88
N THR A 82 -2.12 -5.95 13.00
CA THR A 82 -1.62 -4.56 12.98
C THR A 82 -2.00 -3.83 14.26
N LEU A 83 -3.23 -3.99 14.76
CA LEU A 83 -3.66 -3.43 16.04
C LEU A 83 -2.85 -3.99 17.22
N LEU A 84 -2.64 -5.31 17.26
CA LEU A 84 -1.81 -5.93 18.30
C LEU A 84 -0.37 -5.43 18.26
N THR A 85 0.19 -5.25 17.05
CA THR A 85 1.52 -4.67 16.89
C THR A 85 1.59 -3.24 17.40
N LEU A 86 0.61 -2.40 17.02
CA LEU A 86 0.55 -1.01 17.48
C LEU A 86 0.39 -0.91 19.00
N LEU A 87 -0.39 -1.82 19.61
CA LEU A 87 -0.51 -1.91 21.06
C LEU A 87 0.83 -2.26 21.71
N GLY A 88 1.58 -3.21 21.13
CA GLY A 88 2.92 -3.55 21.60
C GLY A 88 3.90 -2.39 21.47
N VAL A 89 3.92 -1.72 20.31
CA VAL A 89 4.75 -0.52 20.08
C VAL A 89 4.40 0.58 21.07
N PHE A 90 3.12 0.82 21.33
CA PHE A 90 2.64 1.80 22.30
C PHE A 90 3.21 1.52 23.69
N TRP A 91 3.07 0.29 24.21
CA TRP A 91 3.57 -0.04 25.53
C TRP A 91 5.10 0.00 25.63
N LEU A 92 5.80 -0.49 24.62
CA LEU A 92 7.27 -0.43 24.57
C LEU A 92 7.79 1.01 24.57
N ASN A 93 7.07 1.92 23.90
CA ASN A 93 7.38 3.33 23.91
C ASN A 93 7.03 3.98 25.24
N HIS A 94 5.86 3.67 25.80
CA HIS A 94 5.35 4.23 27.05
C HIS A 94 6.24 3.89 28.26
N PHE A 95 6.75 2.65 28.33
CA PHE A 95 7.69 2.24 29.37
C PHE A 95 9.14 2.61 29.06
N GLU A 96 9.38 3.41 28.02
CA GLU A 96 10.70 3.88 27.61
C GLU A 96 11.70 2.74 27.31
N VAL A 97 11.21 1.54 26.99
CA VAL A 97 12.05 0.39 26.61
C VAL A 97 12.71 0.66 25.27
N ILE A 98 11.96 1.23 24.32
CA ILE A 98 12.44 1.62 22.99
C ILE A 98 11.76 2.93 22.56
N GLU A 99 12.55 3.89 22.14
CA GLU A 99 12.04 5.14 21.55
C GLU A 99 11.66 4.92 20.06
N PHE A 100 10.40 5.22 19.73
CA PHE A 100 9.88 5.14 18.37
C PHE A 100 9.53 6.53 17.84
N SER A 101 10.18 6.94 16.76
CA SER A 101 9.73 8.11 16.00
C SER A 101 8.44 7.81 15.24
N VAL A 102 7.63 8.84 14.97
CA VAL A 102 6.37 8.71 14.20
C VAL A 102 6.60 8.00 12.87
N ASN A 103 7.66 8.36 12.14
CA ASN A 103 8.03 7.73 10.88
C ASN A 103 8.35 6.24 11.03
N ARG A 104 9.00 5.84 12.14
CA ARG A 104 9.30 4.44 12.44
C ARG A 104 8.01 3.66 12.71
N VAL A 105 7.07 4.21 13.48
CA VAL A 105 5.76 3.58 13.74
C VAL A 105 4.97 3.40 12.44
N ILE A 106 4.89 4.44 11.61
CA ILE A 106 4.20 4.38 10.30
C ILE A 106 4.83 3.28 9.44
N SER A 107 6.16 3.22 9.35
CA SER A 107 6.87 2.23 8.54
C SER A 107 6.61 0.80 9.02
N ILE A 108 6.72 0.55 10.33
CA ILE A 108 6.42 -0.76 10.94
C ILE A 108 4.98 -1.16 10.63
N THR A 109 4.04 -0.22 10.78
CA THR A 109 2.60 -0.47 10.55
C THR A 109 2.34 -0.91 9.12
N TYR A 110 2.88 -0.18 8.13
CA TYR A 110 2.71 -0.55 6.72
C TYR A 110 3.32 -1.92 6.41
N VAL A 111 4.55 -2.17 6.87
CA VAL A 111 5.25 -3.43 6.62
C VAL A 111 4.48 -4.60 7.23
N VAL A 112 4.07 -4.48 8.50
CA VAL A 112 3.31 -5.51 9.21
C VAL A 112 2.00 -5.77 8.49
N MET A 113 1.21 -4.74 8.22
CA MET A 113 -0.11 -4.87 7.59
C MET A 113 -0.04 -5.55 6.21
N VAL A 114 0.91 -5.15 5.36
CA VAL A 114 1.06 -5.75 4.03
C VAL A 114 1.59 -7.18 4.13
N ALA A 115 2.62 -7.41 4.94
CA ALA A 115 3.23 -8.73 5.10
C ALA A 115 2.23 -9.75 5.65
N THR A 116 1.46 -9.39 6.69
CA THR A 116 0.45 -10.27 7.28
C THR A 116 -0.71 -10.51 6.32
N MET A 117 -1.13 -9.49 5.56
CA MET A 117 -2.18 -9.67 4.55
C MET A 117 -1.76 -10.67 3.48
N ILE A 118 -0.54 -10.56 2.95
CA ILE A 118 0.01 -11.50 1.96
C ILE A 118 0.13 -12.91 2.57
N PHE A 119 0.64 -13.01 3.80
CA PHE A 119 0.76 -14.27 4.52
C PHE A 119 -0.59 -14.98 4.68
N PHE A 120 -1.62 -14.28 5.17
CA PHE A 120 -2.96 -14.85 5.33
C PHE A 120 -3.62 -15.16 4.00
N GLN A 121 -3.43 -14.32 2.98
CA GLN A 121 -3.95 -14.59 1.64
C GLN A 121 -3.35 -15.89 1.11
N GLN A 122 -2.03 -16.08 1.17
CA GLN A 122 -1.39 -17.34 0.77
C GLN A 122 -1.86 -18.53 1.60
N ARG A 123 -2.01 -18.37 2.93
CA ARG A 123 -2.49 -19.45 3.79
C ARG A 123 -3.92 -19.86 3.49
N PHE A 124 -4.82 -18.91 3.24
CA PHE A 124 -6.21 -19.20 2.89
C PHE A 124 -6.34 -19.76 1.47
N TRP A 125 -5.51 -19.32 0.53
CA TRP A 125 -5.40 -19.92 -0.80
C TRP A 125 -4.94 -21.37 -0.73
N LYS A 126 -3.89 -21.68 0.04
CA LYS A 126 -3.41 -23.06 0.24
C LYS A 126 -4.42 -23.95 0.95
N LYS A 127 -5.27 -23.36 1.78
CA LYS A 127 -6.40 -24.07 2.40
C LYS A 127 -7.57 -24.25 1.45
N GLY A 128 -7.53 -23.74 0.21
CA GLY A 128 -8.62 -23.67 -0.78
C GLY A 128 -9.29 -24.97 -1.23
N ASP A 129 -9.17 -26.06 -0.47
CA ASP A 129 -10.11 -27.19 -0.45
C ASP A 129 -10.78 -27.31 0.95
N VAL A 130 -11.16 -26.17 1.55
CA VAL A 130 -12.04 -26.18 2.73
C VAL A 130 -13.48 -26.23 2.21
N LYS A 131 -14.09 -27.40 2.35
CA LYS A 131 -15.53 -27.65 2.22
C LYS A 131 -16.38 -26.63 2.97
#